data_AF-A0AAW1N5F2-F1
#
_entry.id   AF-A0AAW1N5F2-F1
#
_cell.length_a   1.000
_cell.length_b   1.000
_cell.length_c   1.000
_cell.angle_alpha   90.00
_cell.angle_beta   90.00
_cell.angle_gamma   90.00
#
_symmetry.space_group_name_H-M   'P 1'
#
loop_
_entity.id
_entity.type
_entity.pdbx_description
1 polymer ?
#
loop_
_entity_poly.entity_id
_entity_poly.type
_entity_poly.pdbx_seq_one_letter_code
_entity_poly.pdbx_strand_id
1 'polypeptide(L)'
;MATKEQPFVFFLDSVDQLTGTQGANRVSWLPTRLPPHCKIIVSCACEESNPDVSKDYYVLRRMVDAEENFIEVTALGEELAMQVIKMWMARACRDLTNYQWRLVSNAIEKCSLPIFVKLVFAEICRWRSYTKSSDTHLASTVMDSIMMLFERIEKQHGRILVFHALAYITAAKSGLSESELEDLISLDDKVLDDVYQYHLPPVRRIPPLLWTRIRNDLPNYLSEREADGVSVMNWYHRQFRDTAKERYFKNMNMATYFHSMIADYYLGIWGGGKPKPFKFTEIQRHRFNLTDKEGSADRKVPVQPLVFHSKDGNVSRYNLRKFGELPYHLVRARRFTDLYENVLFNYEWLHAKLSSCPLQAVLADYEDASNNMEDKIGKRELMLVADALRLGGAVLAVYPNMLAPQMVGRLLPESGTNSNIKMLLNDCDIKGPAQCALMPLYHCLHTPGGPLKVN
;
A
#
# COMPACT_ATOMS: atom_id res chain seq x y z
N MET A 1 -36.44 -12.65 -5.95
CA MET A 1 -36.63 -11.48 -5.07
C MET A 1 -36.66 -11.98 -3.63
N ALA A 2 -36.17 -11.21 -2.66
CA ALA A 2 -36.22 -11.61 -1.24
C ALA A 2 -37.68 -11.81 -0.79
N THR A 3 -37.95 -12.85 -0.01
CA THR A 3 -39.28 -13.13 0.55
C THR A 3 -39.21 -13.26 2.07
N LYS A 4 -40.37 -13.40 2.73
CA LYS A 4 -40.41 -13.62 4.17
C LYS A 4 -39.74 -14.94 4.56
N GLU A 5 -39.87 -15.97 3.73
CA GLU A 5 -39.25 -17.30 3.94
C GLU A 5 -37.76 -17.30 3.59
N GLN A 6 -37.32 -16.42 2.68
CA GLN A 6 -35.94 -16.29 2.25
C GLN A 6 -35.50 -14.82 2.24
N PRO A 7 -35.25 -14.22 3.42
CA PRO A 7 -34.78 -12.85 3.52
C PRO A 7 -33.32 -12.75 3.09
N PHE A 8 -32.93 -11.57 2.59
CA PHE A 8 -31.53 -11.27 2.30
C PHE A 8 -30.94 -10.36 3.36
N VAL A 9 -29.79 -10.75 3.90
CA VAL A 9 -29.03 -9.95 4.87
C VAL A 9 -27.62 -9.79 4.35
N PHE A 10 -27.23 -8.55 4.10
CA PHE A 10 -25.87 -8.19 3.69
C PHE A 10 -25.09 -7.74 4.91
N PHE A 11 -23.88 -8.28 5.08
CA PHE A 11 -22.93 -7.84 6.10
C PHE A 11 -21.76 -7.17 5.39
N LEU A 12 -21.51 -5.91 5.73
CA LEU A 12 -20.40 -5.13 5.21
C LEU A 12 -19.45 -4.82 6.37
N ASP A 13 -18.33 -5.53 6.41
CA ASP A 13 -17.34 -5.36 7.46
C ASP A 13 -16.38 -4.21 7.14
N SER A 14 -16.15 -3.34 8.12
CA SER A 14 -15.15 -2.27 8.14
C SER A 14 -15.25 -1.37 6.91
N VAL A 15 -16.41 -0.75 6.69
CA VAL A 15 -16.63 0.12 5.51
C VAL A 15 -15.72 1.34 5.49
N ASP A 16 -15.18 1.75 6.64
CA ASP A 16 -14.15 2.79 6.76
C ASP A 16 -12.80 2.40 6.15
N GLN A 17 -12.59 1.11 5.86
CA GLN A 17 -11.39 0.58 5.20
C GLN A 17 -11.56 0.38 3.69
N LEU A 18 -12.75 0.65 3.13
CA LEU A 18 -12.97 0.53 1.69
C LEU A 18 -12.26 1.66 0.94
N THR A 19 -11.10 1.36 0.37
CA THR A 19 -10.38 2.31 -0.50
C THR A 19 -10.93 2.24 -1.92
N GLY A 20 -11.92 3.08 -2.22
CA GLY A 20 -12.44 3.28 -3.58
C GLY A 20 -11.66 4.33 -4.38
N THR A 21 -11.69 4.21 -5.71
CA THR A 21 -11.11 5.18 -6.70
C THR A 21 -11.68 6.59 -6.64
N GLN A 22 -12.64 6.86 -5.76
CA GLN A 22 -13.14 8.20 -5.49
C GLN A 22 -13.05 8.48 -4.00
N GLY A 23 -12.00 9.20 -3.58
CA GLY A 23 -11.86 9.74 -2.22
C GLY A 23 -12.99 10.69 -1.80
N ALA A 24 -14.01 10.90 -2.65
CA ALA A 24 -15.17 11.74 -2.45
C ALA A 24 -16.43 10.99 -1.96
N ASN A 25 -16.62 9.70 -2.24
CA ASN A 25 -17.84 8.97 -1.86
C ASN A 25 -17.66 8.15 -0.57
N ARG A 26 -17.54 8.90 0.53
CA ARG A 26 -17.56 8.48 1.94
C ARG A 26 -18.87 7.77 2.28
N VAL A 27 -18.99 6.49 1.95
CA VAL A 27 -20.15 5.61 2.23
C VAL A 27 -21.53 6.08 1.72
N SER A 28 -21.59 7.22 1.01
CA SER A 28 -22.79 7.84 0.42
C SER A 28 -23.50 6.97 -0.62
N TRP A 29 -22.82 5.95 -1.13
CA TRP A 29 -23.38 4.96 -2.05
C TRP A 29 -24.31 3.95 -1.35
N LEU A 30 -24.30 3.87 -0.02
CA LEU A 30 -25.15 2.95 0.73
C LEU A 30 -26.63 3.37 0.62
N PRO A 31 -27.53 2.45 0.20
CA PRO A 31 -28.94 2.76 0.11
C PRO A 31 -29.57 2.91 1.50
N THR A 32 -30.26 4.02 1.74
CA THR A 32 -31.02 4.27 2.98
C THR A 32 -32.41 3.66 2.97
N ARG A 33 -32.90 3.21 1.80
CA ARG A 33 -34.18 2.52 1.63
C ARG A 33 -33.95 1.14 1.05
N LEU A 34 -34.37 0.11 1.79
CA LEU A 34 -34.22 -1.29 1.39
C LEU A 34 -35.59 -1.89 1.01
N PRO A 35 -35.64 -2.80 0.02
CA PRO A 35 -36.85 -3.58 -0.26
C PRO A 35 -37.31 -4.40 0.97
N PRO A 36 -38.59 -4.83 1.01
CA PRO A 36 -39.06 -5.75 2.03
C PRO A 36 -38.19 -7.01 2.13
N HIS A 37 -37.98 -7.50 3.35
CA HIS A 37 -37.17 -8.69 3.64
C HIS A 37 -35.67 -8.58 3.28
N CYS A 38 -35.17 -7.37 3.02
CA CYS A 38 -33.74 -7.08 2.90
C CYS A 38 -33.22 -6.31 4.12
N LYS A 39 -32.05 -6.68 4.63
CA LYS A 39 -31.32 -5.93 5.67
C LYS A 39 -29.86 -5.74 5.25
N ILE A 40 -29.27 -4.62 5.64
CA ILE A 40 -27.83 -4.37 5.51
C ILE A 40 -27.31 -4.06 6.91
N ILE A 41 -26.27 -4.77 7.34
CA ILE A 41 -25.56 -4.55 8.59
C ILE A 41 -24.15 -4.11 8.23
N VAL A 42 -23.72 -2.99 8.80
CA VAL A 42 -22.46 -2.34 8.48
C VAL A 42 -21.66 -2.16 9.77
N SER A 43 -20.38 -2.48 9.75
CA SER A 43 -19.45 -2.10 10.82
C SER A 43 -18.55 -0.95 10.34
N CYS A 44 -18.32 0.02 11.22
CA CYS A 44 -17.39 1.13 10.99
C CYS A 44 -16.70 1.50 12.31
N ALA A 45 -15.49 2.03 12.23
CA ALA A 45 -14.77 2.52 13.40
C ALA A 45 -15.23 3.91 13.83
N CYS A 46 -15.35 4.13 15.15
CA CYS A 46 -15.52 5.44 15.76
C CYS A 46 -14.52 5.57 16.92
N GLU A 47 -13.60 6.53 16.81
CA GLU A 47 -12.61 6.85 17.83
C GLU A 47 -12.73 8.35 18.18
N GLU A 48 -12.88 8.65 19.47
CA GLU A 48 -12.95 10.04 19.97
C GLU A 48 -11.64 10.79 19.70
N SER A 49 -10.51 10.10 19.82
CA SER A 49 -9.16 10.67 19.63
C SER A 49 -8.77 10.86 18.16
N ASN A 50 -9.52 10.29 17.21
CA ASN A 50 -9.15 10.30 15.80
C ASN A 50 -10.36 10.64 14.90
N PRO A 51 -10.62 11.94 14.66
CA PRO A 51 -11.72 12.38 13.80
C PRO A 51 -11.63 11.84 12.37
N ASP A 52 -10.42 11.56 11.86
CA ASP A 52 -10.22 11.07 10.49
C ASP A 52 -10.78 9.66 10.30
N VAL A 53 -10.59 8.81 11.31
CA VAL A 53 -11.16 7.46 11.34
C VAL A 53 -12.69 7.51 11.45
N SER A 54 -13.20 8.42 12.26
CA SER A 54 -14.64 8.53 12.57
C SER A 54 -15.44 9.22 11.46
N LYS A 55 -14.80 9.66 10.37
CA LYS A 55 -15.45 10.39 9.26
C LYS A 55 -16.66 9.65 8.69
N ASP A 56 -16.51 8.37 8.39
CA ASP A 56 -17.58 7.58 7.78
C ASP A 56 -18.71 7.30 8.76
N TYR A 57 -18.41 7.10 10.04
CA TYR A 57 -19.41 7.03 11.10
C TYR A 57 -20.28 8.31 11.15
N TYR A 58 -19.66 9.49 11.10
CA TYR A 58 -20.41 10.75 11.08
C TYR A 58 -21.25 10.93 9.82
N VAL A 59 -20.82 10.41 8.67
CA VAL A 59 -21.64 10.41 7.45
C VAL A 59 -22.83 9.47 7.59
N LEU A 60 -22.63 8.24 8.10
CA LEU A 60 -23.71 7.29 8.35
C LEU A 60 -24.75 7.84 9.33
N ARG A 61 -24.31 8.50 10.41
CA ARG A 61 -25.19 9.18 11.37
C ARG A 61 -26.02 10.31 10.75
N ARG A 62 -25.56 10.93 9.66
CA ARG A 62 -26.34 11.94 8.90
C ARG A 62 -27.27 11.32 7.87
N MET A 63 -27.00 10.09 7.43
CA MET A 63 -27.81 9.38 6.42
C MET A 63 -28.95 8.57 7.04
N VAL A 64 -28.79 8.12 8.29
CA VAL A 64 -29.75 7.26 9.00
C VAL A 64 -30.18 7.94 10.30
N ASP A 65 -31.42 8.43 10.33
CA ASP A 65 -31.95 9.19 11.48
C ASP A 65 -32.35 8.30 12.68
N ALA A 66 -32.62 7.01 12.45
CA ALA A 66 -33.12 6.10 13.47
C ALA A 66 -32.00 5.59 14.39
N GLU A 67 -31.96 6.05 15.64
CA GLU A 67 -30.94 5.69 16.63
C GLU A 67 -30.93 4.20 16.98
N GLU A 68 -32.09 3.55 16.94
CA GLU A 68 -32.26 2.11 17.16
C GLU A 68 -31.51 1.22 16.15
N ASN A 69 -31.09 1.80 15.02
CA ASN A 69 -30.27 1.10 14.03
C ASN A 69 -28.76 1.20 14.31
N PHE A 70 -28.35 1.90 15.38
CA PHE A 70 -26.96 2.01 15.78
C PHE A 70 -26.72 1.23 17.08
N ILE A 71 -25.74 0.32 17.03
CA ILE A 71 -25.30 -0.44 18.18
C ILE A 71 -23.84 -0.09 18.42
N GLU A 72 -23.56 0.55 19.55
CA GLU A 72 -22.19 0.82 19.98
C GLU A 72 -21.59 -0.44 20.59
N VAL A 73 -20.42 -0.84 20.07
CA VAL A 73 -19.66 -1.97 20.61
C VAL A 73 -18.55 -1.42 21.50
N THR A 74 -18.72 -1.56 22.81
CA THR A 74 -17.76 -1.10 23.81
C THR A 74 -16.63 -2.11 24.06
N ALA A 75 -15.62 -1.72 24.83
CA ALA A 75 -14.56 -2.62 25.26
C ALA A 75 -15.11 -3.79 26.12
N LEU A 76 -14.34 -4.88 26.24
CA LEU A 76 -14.81 -6.10 26.91
C LEU A 76 -15.13 -5.89 28.40
N GLY A 77 -14.47 -4.93 29.05
CA GLY A 77 -14.44 -4.81 30.50
C GLY A 77 -13.43 -5.77 31.13
N GLU A 78 -13.00 -5.45 32.36
CA GLU A 78 -11.95 -6.19 33.07
C GLU A 78 -12.35 -7.64 33.32
N GLU A 79 -13.57 -7.87 33.80
CA GLU A 79 -14.03 -9.21 34.20
C GLU A 79 -14.02 -10.19 33.01
N LEU A 80 -14.66 -9.82 31.90
CA LEU A 80 -14.72 -10.65 30.69
C LEU A 80 -13.32 -10.83 30.08
N ALA A 81 -12.50 -9.77 30.03
CA ALA A 81 -11.12 -9.87 29.55
C ALA A 81 -10.29 -10.86 30.38
N MET A 82 -10.40 -10.82 31.71
CA MET A 82 -9.72 -11.75 32.61
C MET A 82 -10.22 -13.19 32.46
N GLN A 83 -11.53 -13.40 32.29
CA GLN A 83 -12.10 -14.71 32.00
C GLN A 83 -11.56 -15.28 30.67
N VAL A 84 -11.51 -14.46 29.63
CA VAL A 84 -10.97 -14.84 28.31
C VAL A 84 -9.49 -15.22 28.42
N ILE A 85 -8.66 -14.44 29.12
CA ILE A 85 -7.24 -14.77 29.31
C ILE A 85 -7.07 -16.09 30.06
N LYS A 86 -7.83 -16.32 31.15
CA LYS A 86 -7.79 -17.60 31.89
C LYS A 86 -8.15 -18.78 31.00
N MET A 87 -9.18 -18.64 30.17
CA MET A 87 -9.59 -19.68 29.23
C MET A 87 -8.50 -19.97 28.18
N TRP A 88 -7.88 -18.92 27.62
CA TRP A 88 -6.78 -19.08 26.67
C TRP A 88 -5.52 -19.69 27.30
N MET A 89 -5.18 -19.31 28.53
CA MET A 89 -4.06 -19.90 29.27
C MET A 89 -4.28 -21.38 29.58
N ALA A 90 -5.49 -21.76 29.99
CA ALA A 90 -5.87 -23.15 30.18
C ALA A 90 -5.74 -23.97 28.88
N ARG A 91 -6.21 -23.42 27.75
CA ARG A 91 -6.08 -24.05 26.43
C ARG A 91 -4.62 -24.17 25.97
N ALA A 92 -3.78 -23.20 26.32
CA ALA A 92 -2.35 -23.24 26.04
C ALA A 92 -1.56 -24.16 26.99
N CYS A 93 -2.22 -24.75 28.00
CA CYS A 93 -1.61 -25.54 29.07
C CYS A 93 -0.50 -24.77 29.81
N ARG A 94 -0.74 -23.48 30.08
CA ARG A 94 0.17 -22.61 30.84
C ARG A 94 -0.57 -21.92 31.98
N ASP A 95 0.18 -21.51 32.99
CA ASP A 95 -0.32 -20.69 34.10
C ASP A 95 0.73 -19.65 34.51
N LEU A 96 0.32 -18.66 35.29
CA LEU A 96 1.15 -17.57 35.80
C LEU A 96 1.24 -17.61 37.32
N THR A 97 2.29 -17.01 37.86
CA THR A 97 2.40 -16.78 39.30
C THR A 97 1.43 -15.68 39.76
N ASN A 98 1.14 -15.62 41.05
CA ASN A 98 0.30 -14.56 41.64
C ASN A 98 0.82 -13.15 41.31
N TYR A 99 2.14 -12.97 41.27
CA TYR A 99 2.76 -11.70 40.88
C TYR A 99 2.47 -11.35 39.42
N GLN A 100 2.66 -12.31 38.51
CA GLN A 100 2.39 -12.14 37.07
C GLN A 100 0.90 -11.89 36.80
N TRP A 101 0.00 -12.58 37.49
CA TRP A 101 -1.44 -12.33 37.40
C TRP A 101 -1.82 -10.92 37.84
N ARG A 102 -1.18 -10.36 38.87
CA ARG A 102 -1.40 -8.95 39.27
C ARG A 102 -0.97 -7.98 38.17
N LEU A 103 0.14 -8.24 37.48
CA LEU A 103 0.58 -7.41 36.35
C LEU A 103 -0.43 -7.44 35.21
N VAL A 104 -1.02 -8.60 34.92
CA VAL A 104 -2.08 -8.74 33.91
C VAL A 104 -3.32 -7.94 34.32
N SER A 105 -3.78 -8.06 35.56
CA SER A 105 -4.95 -7.29 36.05
C SER A 105 -4.72 -5.79 35.88
N ASN A 106 -3.58 -5.27 36.34
CA ASN A 106 -3.25 -3.85 36.24
C ASN A 106 -3.16 -3.34 34.78
N ALA A 107 -2.78 -4.20 33.84
CA ALA A 107 -2.75 -3.85 32.43
C ALA A 107 -4.16 -3.84 31.82
N ILE A 108 -4.98 -4.84 32.14
CA ILE A 108 -6.36 -4.97 31.65
C ILE A 108 -7.28 -3.90 32.23
N GLU A 109 -7.05 -3.49 33.48
CA GLU A 109 -7.75 -2.36 34.11
C GLU A 109 -7.60 -1.07 33.29
N LYS A 110 -6.42 -0.86 32.69
CA LYS A 110 -6.13 0.30 31.84
C LYS A 110 -6.65 0.18 30.41
N CYS A 111 -6.65 -1.03 29.85
CA CYS A 111 -7.14 -1.28 28.49
C CYS A 111 -7.76 -2.68 28.38
N SER A 112 -9.03 -2.75 28.00
CA SER A 112 -9.79 -4.00 27.83
C SER A 112 -10.25 -4.25 26.39
N LEU A 113 -9.58 -3.62 25.41
CA LEU A 113 -9.85 -3.84 24.00
C LEU A 113 -9.48 -5.29 23.60
N PRO A 114 -10.29 -6.00 22.80
CA PRO A 114 -10.01 -7.40 22.41
C PRO A 114 -8.61 -7.62 21.82
N ILE A 115 -8.12 -6.69 21.00
CA ILE A 115 -6.78 -6.77 20.41
C ILE A 115 -5.68 -6.65 21.48
N PHE A 116 -5.87 -5.79 22.48
CA PHE A 116 -4.93 -5.66 23.60
C PHE A 116 -4.89 -6.93 24.44
N VAL A 117 -6.05 -7.51 24.78
CA VAL A 117 -6.15 -8.79 25.50
C VAL A 117 -5.39 -9.89 24.75
N LYS A 118 -5.52 -9.95 23.42
CA LYS A 118 -4.79 -10.91 22.58
C LYS A 118 -3.26 -10.67 22.60
N LEU A 119 -2.82 -9.42 22.57
CA LEU A 119 -1.40 -9.06 22.67
C LEU A 119 -0.81 -9.41 24.04
N VAL A 120 -1.53 -9.07 25.12
CA VAL A 120 -1.16 -9.45 26.49
C VAL A 120 -1.05 -10.96 26.61
N PHE A 121 -2.06 -11.71 26.12
CA PHE A 121 -2.04 -13.17 26.12
C PHE A 121 -0.80 -13.74 25.40
N ALA A 122 -0.45 -13.20 24.23
CA ALA A 122 0.72 -13.63 23.48
C ALA A 122 2.03 -13.36 24.24
N GLU A 123 2.12 -12.26 24.99
CA GLU A 123 3.31 -11.91 25.77
C GLU A 123 3.45 -12.79 27.02
N ILE A 124 2.38 -12.97 27.80
CA ILE A 124 2.41 -13.82 29.01
C ILE A 124 2.64 -15.30 28.68
N CYS A 125 2.25 -15.74 27.48
CA CYS A 125 2.58 -17.08 26.96
C CYS A 125 4.09 -17.31 26.76
N ARG A 126 4.92 -16.27 26.86
CA ARG A 126 6.38 -16.38 26.79
C ARG A 126 7.02 -16.42 28.18
N TRP A 127 6.36 -15.88 29.19
CA TRP A 127 6.87 -15.83 30.55
C TRP A 127 7.04 -17.23 31.14
N ARG A 128 8.11 -17.43 31.91
CA ARG A 128 8.34 -18.59 32.76
C ARG A 128 8.06 -18.19 34.21
N SER A 129 7.89 -19.15 35.10
CA SER A 129 7.71 -18.89 36.54
C SER A 129 8.89 -18.14 37.17
N TYR A 130 10.10 -18.33 36.63
CA TYR A 130 11.35 -17.71 37.07
C TYR A 130 11.77 -16.50 36.23
N THR A 131 10.92 -15.99 35.33
CA THR A 131 11.21 -14.75 34.61
C THR A 131 11.32 -13.60 35.61
N LYS A 132 12.40 -12.81 35.52
CA LYS A 132 12.67 -11.71 36.45
C LYS A 132 11.62 -10.61 36.32
N SER A 133 11.40 -9.87 37.40
CA SER A 133 10.47 -8.72 37.41
C SER A 133 10.83 -7.64 36.40
N SER A 134 12.10 -7.48 36.05
CA SER A 134 12.56 -6.57 34.99
C SER A 134 12.04 -6.95 33.60
N ASP A 135 11.77 -8.24 33.38
CA ASP A 135 11.45 -8.80 32.06
C ASP A 135 9.95 -9.15 31.96
N THR A 136 9.20 -9.08 33.07
CA THR A 136 7.74 -9.18 33.11
C THR A 136 7.11 -7.80 33.02
N HIS A 137 7.25 -7.14 31.87
CA HIS A 137 6.61 -5.85 31.61
C HIS A 137 5.45 -6.02 30.64
N LEU A 138 4.30 -5.41 30.96
CA LEU A 138 3.17 -5.27 30.05
C LEU A 138 2.93 -3.78 29.84
N ALA A 139 2.71 -3.42 28.58
CA ALA A 139 2.28 -2.08 28.25
C ALA A 139 0.85 -1.81 28.72
N SER A 140 0.45 -0.54 28.75
CA SER A 140 -0.90 -0.11 29.14
C SER A 140 -1.80 0.29 27.96
N THR A 141 -1.25 0.34 26.74
CA THR A 141 -1.99 0.71 25.53
C THR A 141 -1.71 -0.28 24.41
N VAL A 142 -2.63 -0.38 23.45
CA VAL A 142 -2.46 -1.22 22.24
C VAL A 142 -1.19 -0.83 21.47
N MET A 143 -0.98 0.47 21.30
CA MET A 143 0.15 1.01 20.54
C MET A 143 1.48 0.63 21.20
N ASP A 144 1.62 0.83 22.51
CA ASP A 144 2.82 0.48 23.24
C ASP A 144 3.07 -1.05 23.24
N SER A 145 2.02 -1.87 23.35
CA SER A 145 2.15 -3.33 23.23
C SER A 145 2.69 -3.75 21.85
N ILE A 146 2.22 -3.11 20.77
CA ILE A 146 2.71 -3.37 19.42
C ILE A 146 4.15 -2.86 19.26
N MET A 147 4.51 -1.71 19.85
CA MET A 147 5.89 -1.22 19.85
C MET A 147 6.85 -2.17 20.56
N MET A 148 6.46 -2.72 21.72
CA MET A 148 7.25 -3.74 22.43
C MET A 148 7.42 -5.01 21.59
N LEU A 149 6.36 -5.44 20.90
CA LEU A 149 6.41 -6.57 19.96
C LEU A 149 7.43 -6.32 18.84
N PHE A 150 7.40 -5.15 18.20
CA PHE A 150 8.36 -4.80 17.15
C PHE A 150 9.79 -4.72 17.69
N GLU A 151 10.01 -4.10 18.85
CA GLU A 151 11.33 -4.02 19.47
C GLU A 151 11.90 -5.42 19.78
N ARG A 152 11.07 -6.33 20.27
CA ARG A 152 11.46 -7.71 20.55
C ARG A 152 11.91 -8.44 19.28
N ILE A 153 11.13 -8.33 18.19
CA ILE A 153 11.44 -8.99 16.92
C ILE A 153 12.71 -8.39 16.31
N GLU A 154 12.88 -7.07 16.38
CA GLU A 154 14.10 -6.37 15.97
C GLU A 154 15.34 -6.84 16.75
N LYS A 155 15.23 -7.04 18.07
CA LYS A 155 16.32 -7.59 18.89
C LYS A 155 16.66 -9.03 18.52
N GLN A 156 15.67 -9.83 18.13
CA GLN A 156 15.84 -11.26 17.85
C GLN A 156 16.43 -11.53 16.46
N HIS A 157 16.00 -10.81 15.43
CA HIS A 157 16.38 -11.07 14.03
C HIS A 157 17.33 -10.03 13.42
N GLY A 158 17.66 -8.99 14.17
CA GLY A 158 18.46 -7.87 13.68
C GLY A 158 17.59 -6.66 13.37
N ARG A 159 17.98 -5.52 13.98
CA ARG A 159 17.17 -4.30 13.95
C ARG A 159 16.97 -3.77 12.53
N ILE A 160 18.03 -3.71 11.72
CA ILE A 160 17.99 -3.13 10.37
C ILE A 160 17.10 -3.97 9.46
N LEU A 161 17.28 -5.29 9.45
CA LEU A 161 16.48 -6.20 8.62
C LEU A 161 14.98 -6.09 8.94
N VAL A 162 14.60 -6.21 10.23
CA VAL A 162 13.20 -6.16 10.64
C VAL A 162 12.59 -4.79 10.38
N PHE A 163 13.31 -3.73 10.73
CA PHE A 163 12.89 -2.35 10.48
C PHE A 163 12.56 -2.13 9.01
N HIS A 164 13.47 -2.51 8.11
CA HIS A 164 13.29 -2.30 6.67
C HIS A 164 12.16 -3.18 6.12
N ALA A 165 12.09 -4.46 6.50
CA ALA A 165 11.03 -5.35 6.05
C ALA A 165 9.63 -4.85 6.43
N LEU A 166 9.44 -4.45 7.69
CA LEU A 166 8.16 -3.92 8.17
C LEU A 166 7.86 -2.53 7.63
N ALA A 167 8.88 -1.69 7.40
CA ALA A 167 8.71 -0.42 6.71
C ALA A 167 8.25 -0.61 5.26
N TYR A 168 8.83 -1.53 4.49
CA TYR A 168 8.36 -1.83 3.13
C TYR A 168 6.89 -2.27 3.10
N ILE A 169 6.48 -3.18 3.99
CA ILE A 169 5.08 -3.61 4.13
C ILE A 169 4.17 -2.42 4.47
N THR A 170 4.64 -1.52 5.34
CA THR A 170 3.87 -0.34 5.77
C THR A 170 3.78 0.75 4.70
N ALA A 171 4.80 0.88 3.84
CA ALA A 171 4.85 1.85 2.75
C ALA A 171 3.97 1.45 1.56
N ALA A 172 3.83 0.15 1.30
CA ALA A 172 3.09 -0.37 0.16
C ALA A 172 1.61 0.03 0.19
N LYS A 173 1.04 0.37 -0.98
CA LYS A 173 -0.33 0.86 -1.08
C LYS A 173 -1.35 -0.24 -0.80
N SER A 174 -1.18 -1.39 -1.44
CA SER A 174 -2.09 -2.53 -1.35
C SER A 174 -1.52 -3.72 -0.55
N GLY A 175 -0.23 -3.65 -0.22
CA GLY A 175 0.54 -4.74 0.38
C GLY A 175 1.66 -5.21 -0.55
N LEU A 176 2.47 -6.17 -0.11
CA LEU A 176 3.56 -6.75 -0.91
C LEU A 176 3.45 -8.26 -0.93
N SER A 177 3.70 -8.89 -2.08
CA SER A 177 3.94 -10.34 -2.13
C SER A 177 5.27 -10.70 -1.45
N GLU A 178 5.44 -11.97 -1.07
CA GLU A 178 6.69 -12.44 -0.45
C GLU A 178 7.89 -12.24 -1.39
N SER A 179 7.72 -12.51 -2.68
CA SER A 179 8.73 -12.24 -3.70
C SER A 179 9.06 -10.76 -3.86
N GLU A 180 8.06 -9.87 -3.85
CA GLU A 180 8.28 -8.42 -3.94
C GLU A 180 9.07 -7.91 -2.73
N LEU A 181 8.72 -8.37 -1.53
CA LEU A 181 9.43 -7.99 -0.31
C LEU A 181 10.87 -8.49 -0.32
N GLU A 182 11.10 -9.75 -0.73
CA GLU A 182 12.45 -10.30 -0.88
C GLU A 182 13.29 -9.54 -1.92
N ASP A 183 12.69 -9.16 -3.05
CA ASP A 183 13.34 -8.34 -4.08
C ASP A 183 13.71 -6.95 -3.51
N LEU A 184 12.78 -6.27 -2.83
CA LEU A 184 13.00 -4.95 -2.24
C LEU A 184 14.11 -4.97 -1.20
N ILE A 185 14.09 -5.94 -0.29
CA ILE A 185 15.16 -6.12 0.71
C ILE A 185 16.49 -6.48 0.02
N SER A 186 16.47 -7.25 -1.08
CA SER A 186 17.67 -7.57 -1.87
C SER A 186 18.24 -6.37 -2.64
N LEU A 187 17.44 -5.33 -2.88
CA LEU A 187 17.88 -4.08 -3.47
C LEU A 187 18.39 -3.08 -2.41
N ASP A 188 18.17 -3.34 -1.12
CA ASP A 188 18.52 -2.46 -0.03
C ASP A 188 19.94 -2.73 0.48
N ASP A 189 20.90 -1.88 0.10
CA ASP A 189 22.30 -2.07 0.50
C ASP A 189 22.51 -1.93 2.00
N LYS A 190 21.70 -1.14 2.72
CA LYS A 190 21.82 -1.01 4.19
C LYS A 190 21.51 -2.34 4.88
N VAL A 191 20.50 -3.06 4.38
CA VAL A 191 20.14 -4.37 4.92
C VAL A 191 21.22 -5.40 4.56
N LEU A 192 21.67 -5.41 3.31
CA LEU A 192 22.65 -6.40 2.87
C LEU A 192 24.02 -6.20 3.50
N ASP A 193 24.42 -4.96 3.78
CA ASP A 193 25.65 -4.68 4.51
C ASP A 193 25.58 -5.16 5.97
N ASP A 194 24.40 -5.10 6.59
CA ASP A 194 24.14 -5.62 7.94
C ASP A 194 24.08 -7.15 7.98
N VAL A 195 23.48 -7.78 6.97
CA VAL A 195 23.38 -9.25 6.89
C VAL A 195 24.71 -9.88 6.49
N TYR A 196 25.46 -9.23 5.59
CA TYR A 196 26.71 -9.72 5.04
C TYR A 196 27.95 -9.04 5.64
N GLN A 197 27.93 -8.77 6.94
CA GLN A 197 29.08 -8.19 7.65
C GLN A 197 30.33 -9.08 7.56
N TYR A 198 30.13 -10.40 7.57
CA TYR A 198 31.21 -11.36 7.82
C TYR A 198 31.55 -12.29 6.65
N HIS A 199 30.74 -12.27 5.59
CA HIS A 199 30.94 -13.09 4.39
C HIS A 199 30.40 -12.37 3.15
N LEU A 200 31.00 -12.65 1.99
CA LEU A 200 30.49 -12.18 0.70
C LEU A 200 29.62 -13.28 0.10
N PRO A 201 28.35 -13.01 -0.25
CA PRO A 201 27.49 -14.00 -0.88
C PRO A 201 27.88 -14.18 -2.36
N PRO A 202 27.70 -15.38 -2.95
CA PRO A 202 27.91 -15.59 -4.38
C PRO A 202 26.88 -14.83 -5.23
N VAL A 203 25.67 -14.66 -4.70
CA VAL A 203 24.60 -13.83 -5.26
C VAL A 203 24.18 -12.85 -4.19
N ARG A 204 24.33 -11.54 -4.45
CA ARG A 204 24.10 -10.49 -3.46
C ARG A 204 22.61 -10.20 -3.28
N ARG A 205 21.89 -11.13 -2.66
CA ARG A 205 20.45 -11.08 -2.33
C ARG A 205 20.20 -11.46 -0.88
N ILE A 206 19.04 -11.13 -0.31
CA ILE A 206 18.68 -11.61 1.02
C ILE A 206 18.45 -13.14 1.00
N PRO A 207 18.96 -13.91 1.99
CA PRO A 207 18.56 -15.31 2.15
C PRO A 207 17.07 -15.41 2.51
N PRO A 208 16.22 -16.14 1.74
CA PRO A 208 14.78 -16.23 1.97
C PRO A 208 14.39 -16.64 3.40
N LEU A 209 15.17 -17.55 3.99
CA LEU A 209 14.97 -18.05 5.35
C LEU A 209 14.96 -16.96 6.43
N LEU A 210 15.62 -15.82 6.22
CA LEU A 210 15.61 -14.72 7.19
C LEU A 210 14.23 -14.09 7.29
N TRP A 211 13.58 -13.82 6.16
CA TRP A 211 12.22 -13.30 6.15
C TRP A 211 11.22 -14.32 6.70
N THR A 212 11.32 -15.59 6.31
CA THR A 212 10.44 -16.66 6.81
C THR A 212 10.44 -16.73 8.34
N ARG A 213 11.61 -16.56 8.99
CA ARG A 213 11.72 -16.54 10.45
C ARG A 213 11.04 -15.33 11.08
N ILE A 214 11.20 -14.14 10.50
CA ILE A 214 10.53 -12.92 10.97
C ILE A 214 9.01 -13.07 10.85
N ARG A 215 8.54 -13.57 9.71
CA ARG A 215 7.12 -13.81 9.44
C ARG A 215 6.50 -14.79 10.45
N ASN A 216 7.22 -15.86 10.82
CA ASN A 216 6.77 -16.83 11.82
C ASN A 216 6.61 -16.23 13.23
N ASP A 217 7.33 -15.15 13.54
CA ASP A 217 7.19 -14.41 14.80
C ASP A 217 6.12 -13.30 14.76
N LEU A 218 5.45 -13.12 13.61
CA LEU A 218 4.29 -12.23 13.40
C LEU A 218 3.00 -12.99 13.02
N PRO A 219 2.65 -14.11 13.70
CA PRO A 219 1.51 -14.92 13.28
C PRO A 219 0.21 -14.16 13.50
N ASN A 220 -0.65 -14.12 12.47
CA ASN A 220 -1.97 -13.47 12.50
C ASN A 220 -1.95 -11.94 12.69
N TYR A 221 -0.80 -11.28 12.56
CA TYR A 221 -0.71 -9.82 12.50
C TYR A 221 -0.57 -9.29 11.07
N LEU A 222 -0.05 -10.14 10.19
CA LEU A 222 -0.09 -9.97 8.75
C LEU A 222 -1.21 -10.85 8.16
N SER A 223 -1.97 -10.30 7.23
CA SER A 223 -2.98 -11.02 6.46
C SER A 223 -2.58 -11.10 5.01
N GLU A 224 -2.83 -12.25 4.40
CA GLU A 224 -2.78 -12.42 2.96
C GLU A 224 -4.09 -11.95 2.33
N ARG A 225 -4.01 -11.16 1.27
CA ARG A 225 -5.14 -10.65 0.50
C ARG A 225 -4.79 -10.70 -0.99
N GLU A 226 -5.78 -10.82 -1.85
CA GLU A 226 -5.57 -10.69 -3.28
C GLU A 226 -5.53 -9.20 -3.67
N ALA A 227 -4.48 -8.79 -4.36
CA ALA A 227 -4.36 -7.47 -4.97
C ALA A 227 -3.74 -7.63 -6.36
N ASP A 228 -4.38 -7.04 -7.37
CA ASP A 228 -3.87 -7.00 -8.75
C ASP A 228 -3.50 -8.39 -9.32
N GLY A 229 -4.26 -9.43 -8.94
CA GLY A 229 -4.06 -10.82 -9.36
C GLY A 229 -2.90 -11.55 -8.66
N VAL A 230 -2.40 -11.03 -7.55
CA VAL A 230 -1.34 -11.65 -6.74
C VAL A 230 -1.73 -11.69 -5.26
N SER A 231 -1.32 -12.74 -4.55
CA SER A 231 -1.45 -12.78 -3.09
C SER A 231 -0.39 -11.88 -2.44
N VAL A 232 -0.85 -10.86 -1.72
CA VAL A 232 -0.02 -9.86 -1.04
C VAL A 232 -0.26 -9.91 0.45
N MET A 233 0.78 -9.59 1.21
CA MET A 233 0.76 -9.47 2.66
C MET A 233 0.56 -8.00 3.03
N ASN A 234 -0.34 -7.76 3.97
CA ASN A 234 -0.57 -6.44 4.55
C ASN A 234 -0.90 -6.56 6.05
N TRP A 235 -0.83 -5.46 6.79
CA TRP A 235 -1.25 -5.42 8.18
C TRP A 235 -2.72 -5.80 8.31
N TYR A 236 -3.01 -6.77 9.18
CA TYR A 236 -4.38 -7.24 9.39
C TYR A 236 -5.23 -6.20 10.11
N HIS A 237 -4.68 -5.60 11.18
CA HIS A 237 -5.35 -4.58 11.98
C HIS A 237 -4.77 -3.19 11.73
N ARG A 238 -5.65 -2.17 11.68
CA ARG A 238 -5.24 -0.77 11.52
C ARG A 238 -4.23 -0.34 12.59
N GLN A 239 -4.41 -0.76 13.84
CA GLN A 239 -3.53 -0.41 14.95
C GLN A 239 -2.07 -0.84 14.71
N PHE A 240 -1.83 -1.95 14.01
CA PHE A 240 -0.48 -2.37 13.63
C PHE A 240 0.11 -1.45 12.58
N ARG A 241 -0.67 -1.10 11.55
CA ARG A 241 -0.24 -0.17 10.51
C ARG A 241 0.09 1.20 11.08
N ASP A 242 -0.75 1.73 11.97
CA ASP A 242 -0.56 3.04 12.57
C ASP A 242 0.65 3.05 13.51
N THR A 243 0.83 2.00 14.32
CA THR A 243 2.02 1.85 15.17
C THR A 243 3.29 1.71 14.33
N ALA A 244 3.24 0.96 13.22
CA ALA A 244 4.37 0.83 12.30
C ALA A 244 4.70 2.17 11.62
N LYS A 245 3.71 2.98 11.25
CA LYS A 245 3.92 4.34 10.74
C LYS A 245 4.60 5.23 11.78
N GLU A 246 4.13 5.22 13.03
CA GLU A 246 4.76 6.01 14.10
C GLU A 246 6.19 5.55 14.38
N ARG A 247 6.46 4.23 14.32
CA ARG A 247 7.80 3.69 14.59
C ARG A 247 8.78 3.95 13.43
N TYR A 248 8.34 3.75 12.19
CA TYR A 248 9.22 3.70 11.02
C TYR A 248 9.22 4.97 10.18
N PHE A 249 8.12 5.74 10.18
CA PHE A 249 7.93 6.93 9.33
C PHE A 249 7.79 8.24 10.08
N LYS A 250 8.09 8.27 11.39
CA LYS A 250 8.20 9.52 12.15
C LYS A 250 9.14 10.54 11.49
N ASN A 251 10.22 10.05 10.89
CA ASN A 251 11.07 10.86 10.04
C ASN A 251 10.59 10.77 8.59
N MET A 252 10.11 11.89 8.04
CA MET A 252 9.62 11.97 6.67
C MET A 252 10.67 11.54 5.64
N ASN A 253 11.96 11.73 5.92
CA ASN A 253 13.03 11.29 5.02
C ASN A 253 13.07 9.76 4.88
N MET A 254 12.71 9.03 5.95
CA MET A 254 12.60 7.57 5.88
C MET A 254 11.40 7.16 5.04
N ALA A 255 10.24 7.82 5.21
CA ALA A 255 9.08 7.55 4.36
C ALA A 255 9.42 7.77 2.88
N THR A 256 9.99 8.92 2.53
CA THR A 256 10.45 9.24 1.17
C THR A 256 11.44 8.20 0.65
N TYR A 257 12.39 7.76 1.48
CA TYR A 257 13.36 6.71 1.12
C TYR A 257 12.68 5.40 0.71
N PHE A 258 11.78 4.86 1.55
CA PHE A 258 11.10 3.60 1.23
C PHE A 258 10.16 3.73 0.03
N HIS A 259 9.44 4.85 -0.12
CA HIS A 259 8.66 5.09 -1.32
C HIS A 259 9.54 5.16 -2.58
N SER A 260 10.72 5.79 -2.51
CA SER A 260 11.65 5.84 -3.63
C SER A 260 12.22 4.45 -3.99
N MET A 261 12.54 3.63 -2.99
CA MET A 261 13.05 2.26 -3.21
C MET A 261 12.00 1.37 -3.89
N ILE A 262 10.73 1.49 -3.48
CA ILE A 262 9.63 0.76 -4.14
C ILE A 262 9.39 1.30 -5.56
N ALA A 263 9.51 2.62 -5.77
CA ALA A 263 9.44 3.19 -7.11
C ALA A 263 10.57 2.67 -8.02
N ASP A 264 11.81 2.59 -7.54
CA ASP A 264 12.95 2.04 -8.30
C ASP A 264 12.74 0.58 -8.70
N TYR A 265 12.15 -0.21 -7.79
CA TYR A 265 11.76 -1.60 -8.07
C TYR A 265 10.78 -1.65 -9.24
N TYR A 266 9.64 -0.95 -9.15
CA TYR A 266 8.63 -0.98 -10.21
C TYR A 266 9.02 -0.26 -11.50
N LEU A 267 9.92 0.74 -11.45
CA LEU A 267 10.56 1.28 -12.65
C LEU A 267 11.44 0.22 -13.33
N GLY A 268 11.89 -0.80 -12.61
CA GLY A 268 12.72 -1.87 -13.14
C GLY A 268 14.17 -1.46 -13.33
N ILE A 269 14.65 -0.44 -12.60
CA ILE A 269 15.99 0.15 -12.79
C ILE A 269 17.11 -0.89 -12.71
N TRP A 270 16.91 -1.91 -11.86
CA TRP A 270 17.86 -3.00 -11.58
C TRP A 270 17.31 -4.39 -11.96
N GLY A 271 16.22 -4.44 -12.73
CA GLY A 271 15.63 -5.69 -13.19
C GLY A 271 16.37 -6.29 -14.39
N GLY A 272 16.17 -7.58 -14.64
CA GLY A 272 16.60 -8.22 -15.89
C GLY A 272 18.10 -8.41 -16.06
N GLY A 273 18.83 -8.57 -14.96
CA GLY A 273 20.28 -8.84 -14.97
C GLY A 273 21.17 -7.61 -14.89
N LYS A 274 20.59 -6.41 -14.79
CA LYS A 274 21.37 -5.17 -14.66
C LYS A 274 22.03 -5.09 -13.27
N PRO A 275 23.37 -5.01 -13.18
CA PRO A 275 24.05 -5.04 -11.90
C PRO A 275 23.92 -3.70 -11.17
N LYS A 276 23.58 -3.76 -9.88
CA LYS A 276 23.42 -2.59 -9.00
C LYS A 276 24.74 -2.27 -8.31
N PRO A 277 25.26 -1.03 -8.43
CA PRO A 277 26.47 -0.62 -7.72
C PRO A 277 26.22 -0.56 -6.21
N PHE A 278 27.24 -0.91 -5.43
CA PHE A 278 27.21 -0.85 -3.97
C PHE A 278 28.62 -0.56 -3.42
N LYS A 279 28.70 -0.10 -2.18
CA LYS A 279 29.97 0.17 -1.50
C LYS A 279 30.28 -0.96 -0.53
N PHE A 280 31.52 -1.40 -0.49
CA PHE A 280 31.96 -2.37 0.52
C PHE A 280 32.13 -1.68 1.87
N THR A 281 31.73 -2.34 2.95
CA THR A 281 32.01 -1.86 4.30
C THR A 281 33.51 -1.97 4.61
N GLU A 282 34.02 -1.15 5.53
CA GLU A 282 35.43 -1.21 5.93
C GLU A 282 35.82 -2.61 6.44
N ILE A 283 34.91 -3.26 7.17
CA ILE A 283 35.08 -4.64 7.66
C ILE A 283 35.23 -5.61 6.49
N GLN A 284 34.37 -5.52 5.46
CA GLN A 284 34.47 -6.36 4.28
C GLN A 284 35.79 -6.12 3.54
N ARG A 285 36.20 -4.86 3.37
CA ARG A 285 37.44 -4.51 2.67
C ARG A 285 38.67 -5.09 3.37
N HIS A 286 38.74 -4.95 4.70
CA HIS A 286 39.84 -5.50 5.49
C HIS A 286 39.83 -7.04 5.53
N ARG A 287 38.65 -7.66 5.68
CA ARG A 287 38.55 -9.12 5.82
C ARG A 287 38.84 -9.86 4.52
N PHE A 288 38.42 -9.30 3.39
CA PHE A 288 38.54 -9.93 2.07
C PHE A 288 39.67 -9.32 1.22
N ASN A 289 40.52 -8.48 1.81
CA ASN A 289 41.64 -7.78 1.14
C ASN A 289 41.20 -7.09 -0.16
N LEU A 290 40.04 -6.42 -0.13
CA LEU A 290 39.50 -5.73 -1.31
C LEU A 290 40.19 -4.38 -1.48
N THR A 291 40.84 -4.19 -2.62
CA THR A 291 41.42 -2.90 -3.01
C THR A 291 40.32 -1.89 -3.33
N ASP A 292 39.29 -2.35 -4.05
CA ASP A 292 38.19 -1.52 -4.51
C ASP A 292 37.24 -1.12 -3.37
N LYS A 293 36.71 0.09 -3.48
CA LYS A 293 35.72 0.62 -2.52
C LYS A 293 34.28 0.28 -2.93
N GLU A 294 34.09 -0.01 -4.21
CA GLU A 294 32.77 -0.20 -4.82
C GLU A 294 32.76 -1.51 -5.60
N GLY A 295 31.60 -2.14 -5.65
CA GLY A 295 31.32 -3.32 -6.45
C GLY A 295 30.02 -3.14 -7.20
N SER A 296 29.73 -4.05 -8.13
CA SER A 296 28.44 -4.09 -8.81
C SER A 296 28.00 -5.54 -8.94
N ALA A 297 26.74 -5.82 -8.61
CA ALA A 297 26.20 -7.18 -8.64
C ALA A 297 24.75 -7.18 -9.11
N ASP A 298 24.43 -8.15 -9.96
CA ASP A 298 23.06 -8.48 -10.34
C ASP A 298 22.31 -9.03 -9.12
N ARG A 299 21.20 -8.38 -8.78
CA ARG A 299 20.35 -8.73 -7.64
C ARG A 299 19.31 -9.79 -7.99
N LYS A 300 19.35 -10.33 -9.23
CA LYS A 300 18.41 -11.33 -9.77
C LYS A 300 16.95 -10.94 -9.57
N VAL A 301 16.67 -9.64 -9.67
CA VAL A 301 15.32 -9.09 -9.58
C VAL A 301 14.68 -9.16 -10.98
N PRO A 302 13.39 -9.54 -11.09
CA PRO A 302 12.70 -9.59 -12.37
C PRO A 302 12.62 -8.22 -13.04
N VAL A 303 12.50 -8.23 -14.37
CA VAL A 303 12.09 -7.02 -15.10
C VAL A 303 10.67 -6.62 -14.70
N GLN A 304 10.38 -5.32 -14.75
CA GLN A 304 9.05 -4.77 -14.47
C GLN A 304 8.48 -4.09 -15.72
N PRO A 305 8.18 -4.84 -16.81
CA PRO A 305 7.59 -4.27 -18.01
C PRO A 305 6.14 -3.83 -17.72
N LEU A 306 5.57 -3.00 -18.60
CA LEU A 306 4.13 -2.68 -18.58
C LEU A 306 3.28 -3.89 -18.97
N VAL A 307 3.81 -4.70 -19.88
CA VAL A 307 3.15 -5.88 -20.46
C VAL A 307 4.13 -7.05 -20.48
N PHE A 308 3.68 -8.20 -19.98
CA PHE A 308 4.40 -9.47 -20.12
C PHE A 308 3.97 -10.16 -21.41
N HIS A 309 4.94 -10.60 -22.21
CA HIS A 309 4.70 -11.31 -23.46
C HIS A 309 4.99 -12.81 -23.31
N SER A 310 4.22 -13.64 -24.02
CA SER A 310 4.53 -15.07 -24.21
C SER A 310 5.78 -15.25 -25.05
N LYS A 311 6.31 -16.47 -25.08
CA LYS A 311 7.44 -16.85 -25.96
C LYS A 311 7.15 -16.56 -27.44
N ASP A 312 5.88 -16.60 -27.84
CA ASP A 312 5.43 -16.33 -29.21
C ASP A 312 5.24 -14.83 -29.51
N GLY A 313 5.59 -13.94 -28.57
CA GLY A 313 5.47 -12.48 -28.72
C GLY A 313 4.08 -11.91 -28.40
N ASN A 314 3.06 -12.75 -28.25
CA ASN A 314 1.71 -12.33 -27.88
C ASN A 314 1.65 -11.78 -26.45
N VAL A 315 0.77 -10.81 -26.21
CA VAL A 315 0.50 -10.27 -24.88
C VAL A 315 -0.04 -11.39 -23.98
N SER A 316 0.70 -11.71 -22.92
CA SER A 316 0.30 -12.72 -21.93
C SER A 316 -0.53 -12.07 -20.82
N ARG A 317 -0.03 -10.98 -20.21
CA ARG A 317 -0.75 -10.22 -19.18
C ARG A 317 -0.16 -8.83 -18.98
N TYR A 318 -0.94 -7.93 -18.41
CA TYR A 318 -0.50 -6.61 -17.99
C TYR A 318 0.09 -6.62 -16.58
N ASN A 319 1.03 -5.73 -16.28
CA ASN A 319 1.64 -5.62 -14.95
C ASN A 319 0.79 -4.75 -14.02
N LEU A 320 -0.30 -5.34 -13.52
CA LEU A 320 -1.27 -4.64 -12.66
C LEU A 320 -0.63 -4.12 -11.37
N ARG A 321 0.33 -4.86 -10.78
CA ARG A 321 1.10 -4.43 -9.60
C ARG A 321 1.84 -3.13 -9.84
N LYS A 322 2.57 -3.04 -10.97
CA LYS A 322 3.24 -1.81 -11.38
C LYS A 322 2.25 -0.65 -11.54
N PHE A 323 1.10 -0.88 -12.17
CA PHE A 323 0.07 0.16 -12.34
C PHE A 323 -0.57 0.63 -11.04
N GLY A 324 -0.73 -0.26 -10.05
CA GLY A 324 -1.31 0.06 -8.75
C GLY A 324 -0.36 0.81 -7.80
N GLU A 325 0.91 0.41 -7.80
CA GLU A 325 1.92 0.85 -6.82
C GLU A 325 2.78 2.02 -7.33
N LEU A 326 3.29 1.98 -8.58
CA LEU A 326 4.32 2.94 -9.03
C LEU A 326 3.88 4.43 -8.95
N PRO A 327 2.69 4.83 -9.45
CA PRO A 327 2.28 6.24 -9.39
C PRO A 327 2.21 6.74 -7.95
N TYR A 328 1.64 5.94 -7.05
CA TYR A 328 1.53 6.25 -5.63
C TYR A 328 2.90 6.47 -4.99
N HIS A 329 3.85 5.58 -5.25
CA HIS A 329 5.20 5.67 -4.70
C HIS A 329 5.98 6.87 -5.24
N LEU A 330 5.86 7.19 -6.54
CA LEU A 330 6.52 8.38 -7.11
C LEU A 330 5.99 9.68 -6.51
N VAL A 331 4.67 9.79 -6.29
CA VAL A 331 4.06 10.96 -5.65
C VAL A 331 4.55 11.11 -4.20
N ARG A 332 4.51 10.03 -3.40
CA ARG A 332 4.96 10.07 -1.99
C ARG A 332 6.47 10.28 -1.86
N ALA A 333 7.26 9.81 -2.83
CA ALA A 333 8.71 10.05 -2.90
C ALA A 333 9.07 11.44 -3.45
N ARG A 334 8.10 12.28 -3.86
CA ARG A 334 8.30 13.59 -4.49
C ARG A 334 9.09 13.53 -5.81
N ARG A 335 9.07 12.38 -6.50
CA ARG A 335 9.77 12.15 -7.78
C ARG A 335 8.87 12.49 -8.97
N PHE A 336 8.49 13.76 -9.07
CA PHE A 336 7.53 14.22 -10.07
C PHE A 336 8.08 14.17 -11.50
N THR A 337 9.38 14.37 -11.70
CA THR A 337 10.02 14.20 -13.02
C THR A 337 9.83 12.78 -13.54
N ASP A 338 10.18 11.77 -12.73
CA ASP A 338 9.97 10.36 -13.09
C ASP A 338 8.49 10.03 -13.29
N LEU A 339 7.60 10.62 -12.49
CA LEU A 339 6.15 10.47 -12.63
C LEU A 339 5.66 11.04 -13.97
N TYR A 340 6.19 12.15 -14.44
CA TYR A 340 5.79 12.72 -15.73
C TYR A 340 6.30 11.87 -16.88
N GLU A 341 7.59 11.56 -16.88
CA GLU A 341 8.27 10.89 -17.99
C GLU A 341 7.84 9.43 -18.16
N ASN A 342 7.57 8.72 -17.06
CA ASN A 342 7.31 7.28 -17.09
C ASN A 342 5.84 6.89 -16.86
N VAL A 343 4.98 7.84 -16.44
CA VAL A 343 3.61 7.53 -15.99
C VAL A 343 2.58 8.50 -16.60
N LEU A 344 2.48 9.73 -16.12
CA LEU A 344 1.32 10.61 -16.37
C LEU A 344 1.38 11.37 -17.71
N PHE A 345 2.56 11.44 -18.35
CA PHE A 345 2.70 12.00 -19.70
C PHE A 345 3.39 10.99 -20.64
N ASN A 346 3.29 9.70 -20.30
CA ASN A 346 3.86 8.61 -21.07
C ASN A 346 2.74 7.86 -21.82
N TYR A 347 2.79 7.86 -23.15
CA TYR A 347 1.72 7.24 -23.95
C TYR A 347 1.58 5.74 -23.72
N GLU A 348 2.71 5.02 -23.66
CA GLU A 348 2.71 3.56 -23.49
C GLU A 348 2.14 3.15 -22.13
N TRP A 349 2.48 3.91 -21.07
CA TRP A 349 1.88 3.74 -19.75
C TRP A 349 0.36 3.92 -19.79
N LEU A 350 -0.10 5.06 -20.31
CA LEU A 350 -1.52 5.40 -20.33
C LEU A 350 -2.32 4.40 -21.17
N HIS A 351 -1.80 4.00 -22.34
CA HIS A 351 -2.43 3.01 -23.20
C HIS A 351 -2.50 1.65 -22.51
N ALA A 352 -1.40 1.17 -21.93
CA ALA A 352 -1.35 -0.13 -21.27
C ALA A 352 -2.26 -0.18 -20.03
N LYS A 353 -2.31 0.89 -19.24
CA LYS A 353 -3.19 1.00 -18.07
C LYS A 353 -4.66 1.10 -18.49
N LEU A 354 -5.02 1.87 -19.52
CA LEU A 354 -6.40 1.90 -20.05
C LEU A 354 -6.84 0.57 -20.66
N SER A 355 -5.89 -0.21 -21.19
CA SER A 355 -6.17 -1.53 -21.77
C SER A 355 -6.43 -2.62 -20.72
N SER A 356 -6.12 -2.36 -19.44
CA SER A 356 -6.18 -3.36 -18.38
C SER A 356 -6.88 -2.91 -17.10
N CYS A 357 -7.15 -1.62 -16.97
CA CYS A 357 -7.80 -1.00 -15.81
C CYS A 357 -8.93 -0.06 -16.27
N PRO A 358 -9.96 0.15 -15.44
CA PRO A 358 -10.99 1.13 -15.74
C PRO A 358 -10.40 2.55 -15.82
N LEU A 359 -10.98 3.41 -16.66
CA LEU A 359 -10.59 4.81 -16.82
C LEU A 359 -10.44 5.54 -15.47
N GLN A 360 -11.31 5.22 -14.50
CA GLN A 360 -11.26 5.83 -13.17
C GLN A 360 -9.96 5.52 -12.40
N ALA A 361 -9.35 4.36 -12.62
CA ALA A 361 -8.06 4.03 -12.00
C ALA A 361 -6.91 4.87 -12.59
N VAL A 362 -7.02 5.30 -13.85
CA VAL A 362 -6.06 6.25 -14.46
C VAL A 362 -6.30 7.65 -13.91
N LEU A 363 -7.56 8.12 -13.89
CA LEU A 363 -7.91 9.44 -13.37
C LEU A 363 -7.54 9.62 -11.89
N ALA A 364 -7.64 8.56 -11.09
CA ALA A 364 -7.23 8.57 -9.69
C ALA A 364 -5.74 8.86 -9.50
N ASP A 365 -4.87 8.44 -10.43
CA ASP A 365 -3.44 8.77 -10.36
C ASP A 365 -3.20 10.27 -10.58
N TYR A 366 -3.90 10.89 -11.54
CA TYR A 366 -3.84 12.34 -11.78
C TYR A 366 -4.37 13.13 -10.58
N GLU A 367 -5.46 12.66 -9.96
CA GLU A 367 -6.02 13.28 -8.77
C GLU A 367 -5.06 13.20 -7.58
N ASP A 368 -4.49 12.02 -7.29
CA ASP A 368 -3.51 11.87 -6.21
C ASP A 368 -2.26 12.74 -6.45
N ALA A 369 -1.74 12.77 -7.67
CA ALA A 369 -0.61 13.62 -8.02
C ALA A 369 -0.93 15.11 -7.84
N SER A 370 -2.09 15.57 -8.31
CA SER A 370 -2.51 16.97 -8.20
C SER A 370 -2.73 17.40 -6.74
N ASN A 371 -3.31 16.53 -5.91
CA ASN A 371 -3.56 16.80 -4.50
C ASN A 371 -2.27 16.91 -3.68
N ASN A 372 -1.23 16.17 -4.05
CA ASN A 372 0.02 16.12 -3.30
C ASN A 372 1.13 17.02 -3.87
N MET A 373 0.92 17.65 -5.02
CA MET A 373 1.91 18.54 -5.65
C MET A 373 1.79 19.98 -5.14
N GLU A 374 2.86 20.76 -5.26
CA GLU A 374 2.85 22.20 -4.96
C GLU A 374 2.94 23.07 -6.25
N ASP A 375 3.63 22.56 -7.27
CA ASP A 375 3.79 23.24 -8.56
C ASP A 375 2.44 23.48 -9.26
N LYS A 376 2.11 24.76 -9.48
CA LYS A 376 0.87 25.18 -10.13
C LYS A 376 0.84 24.86 -11.63
N ILE A 377 2.00 24.87 -12.30
CA ILE A 377 2.08 24.63 -13.74
C ILE A 377 1.85 23.14 -13.99
N GLY A 378 2.60 22.26 -13.31
CA GLY A 378 2.39 20.82 -13.36
C GLY A 378 0.96 20.41 -13.01
N LYS A 379 0.35 20.99 -11.96
CA LYS A 379 -1.07 20.75 -11.64
C LYS A 379 -2.00 21.08 -12.79
N ARG A 380 -1.80 22.22 -13.47
CA ARG A 380 -2.62 22.62 -14.61
C ARG A 380 -2.47 21.63 -15.76
N GLU A 381 -1.25 21.21 -16.08
CA GLU A 381 -1.01 20.22 -17.14
C GLU A 381 -1.68 18.87 -16.81
N LEU A 382 -1.56 18.40 -15.57
CA LEU A 382 -2.23 17.18 -15.10
C LEU A 382 -3.76 17.29 -15.23
N MET A 383 -4.34 18.43 -14.84
CA MET A 383 -5.78 18.66 -14.98
C MET A 383 -6.23 18.64 -16.44
N LEU A 384 -5.49 19.27 -17.36
CA LEU A 384 -5.82 19.28 -18.78
C LEU A 384 -5.83 17.87 -19.37
N VAL A 385 -4.84 17.03 -19.05
CA VAL A 385 -4.81 15.64 -19.52
C VAL A 385 -5.93 14.82 -18.89
N ALA A 386 -6.17 14.95 -17.58
CA ALA A 386 -7.27 14.27 -16.91
C ALA A 386 -8.64 14.64 -17.51
N ASP A 387 -8.85 15.92 -17.84
CA ASP A 387 -10.07 16.38 -18.50
C ASP A 387 -10.19 15.87 -19.95
N ALA A 388 -9.09 15.81 -20.71
CA ALA A 388 -9.09 15.20 -22.03
C ALA A 388 -9.49 13.72 -21.97
N LEU A 389 -8.98 12.98 -20.97
CA LEU A 389 -9.34 11.59 -20.70
C LEU A 389 -10.82 11.45 -20.32
N ARG A 390 -11.37 12.37 -19.50
CA ARG A 390 -12.80 12.40 -19.15
C ARG A 390 -13.68 12.66 -20.38
N LEU A 391 -13.34 13.65 -21.19
CA LEU A 391 -14.06 13.99 -22.43
C LEU A 391 -14.04 12.84 -23.45
N GLY A 392 -12.92 12.12 -23.54
CA GLY A 392 -12.78 10.91 -24.35
C GLY A 392 -13.35 9.64 -23.70
N GLY A 393 -13.88 9.72 -22.48
CA GLY A 393 -14.07 8.56 -21.62
C GLY A 393 -15.03 7.50 -22.18
N ALA A 394 -16.11 7.92 -22.85
CA ALA A 394 -17.06 7.00 -23.48
C ALA A 394 -16.41 6.16 -24.59
N VAL A 395 -15.43 6.74 -25.31
CA VAL A 395 -14.66 6.04 -26.35
C VAL A 395 -13.56 5.19 -25.72
N LEU A 396 -12.77 5.78 -24.83
CA LEU A 396 -11.59 5.13 -24.24
C LEU A 396 -11.93 3.95 -23.34
N ALA A 397 -13.11 3.95 -22.72
CA ALA A 397 -13.59 2.82 -21.92
C ALA A 397 -13.84 1.56 -22.76
N VAL A 398 -14.15 1.71 -24.06
CA VAL A 398 -14.42 0.59 -24.97
C VAL A 398 -13.24 0.34 -25.91
N TYR A 399 -12.57 1.41 -26.37
CA TYR A 399 -11.51 1.39 -27.36
C TYR A 399 -10.26 2.13 -26.84
N PRO A 400 -9.45 1.51 -25.98
CA PRO A 400 -8.20 2.10 -25.46
C PRO A 400 -7.22 2.53 -26.56
N ASN A 401 -7.23 1.84 -27.71
CA ASN A 401 -6.38 2.18 -28.88
C ASN A 401 -6.68 3.57 -29.45
N MET A 402 -7.83 4.17 -29.14
CA MET A 402 -8.16 5.54 -29.54
C MET A 402 -7.50 6.60 -28.65
N LEU A 403 -6.62 6.21 -27.71
CA LEU A 403 -5.94 7.15 -26.80
C LEU A 403 -5.19 8.25 -27.57
N ALA A 404 -4.31 7.89 -28.50
CA ALA A 404 -3.52 8.87 -29.23
C ALA A 404 -4.38 9.86 -30.04
N PRO A 405 -5.38 9.42 -30.83
CA PRO A 405 -6.33 10.35 -31.47
C PRO A 405 -7.09 11.25 -30.51
N GLN A 406 -7.52 10.73 -29.35
CA GLN A 406 -8.24 11.52 -28.34
C GLN A 406 -7.32 12.57 -27.69
N MET A 407 -6.07 12.23 -27.42
CA MET A 407 -5.10 13.17 -26.83
C MET A 407 -4.72 14.26 -27.84
N VAL A 408 -4.29 13.87 -29.05
CA VAL A 408 -3.89 14.82 -30.11
C VAL A 408 -5.07 15.72 -30.50
N GLY A 409 -6.24 15.15 -30.77
CA GLY A 409 -7.40 15.91 -31.20
C GLY A 409 -7.86 16.98 -30.21
N ARG A 410 -7.56 16.81 -28.91
CA ARG A 410 -8.02 17.69 -27.81
C ARG A 410 -6.95 18.62 -27.26
N LEU A 411 -5.71 18.15 -27.13
CA LEU A 411 -4.64 18.85 -26.40
C LEU A 411 -3.67 19.61 -27.32
N LEU A 412 -3.76 19.46 -28.65
CA LEU A 412 -2.86 20.15 -29.59
C LEU A 412 -2.76 21.68 -29.34
N PRO A 413 -3.85 22.42 -29.05
CA PRO A 413 -3.77 23.86 -28.75
C PRO A 413 -2.94 24.20 -27.49
N GLU A 414 -2.82 23.26 -26.55
CA GLU A 414 -2.09 23.44 -25.29
C GLU A 414 -0.61 23.05 -25.41
N SER A 415 -0.17 22.48 -26.54
CA SER A 415 1.20 21.97 -26.76
C SER A 415 2.29 23.05 -26.76
N GLY A 416 1.94 24.29 -27.13
CA GLY A 416 2.91 25.37 -27.23
C GLY A 416 3.40 25.89 -25.86
N THR A 417 2.50 25.91 -24.87
CA THR A 417 2.77 26.49 -23.54
C THR A 417 3.15 25.47 -22.48
N ASN A 418 2.87 24.19 -22.72
CA ASN A 418 2.92 23.14 -21.71
C ASN A 418 3.89 22.03 -22.18
N SER A 419 5.08 21.97 -21.58
CA SER A 419 6.16 21.08 -22.01
C SER A 419 5.83 19.60 -21.83
N ASN A 420 5.14 19.23 -20.73
CA ASN A 420 4.79 17.84 -20.47
C ASN A 420 3.66 17.38 -21.41
N ILE A 421 2.69 18.26 -21.72
CA ILE A 421 1.67 17.98 -22.74
C ILE A 421 2.33 17.79 -24.11
N LYS A 422 3.28 18.66 -24.48
CA LYS A 422 4.03 18.51 -25.74
C LYS A 422 4.76 17.17 -25.81
N MET A 423 5.40 16.76 -24.72
CA MET A 423 6.06 15.45 -24.62
C MET A 423 5.06 14.30 -24.86
N LEU A 424 3.92 14.31 -24.18
CA LEU A 424 2.85 13.31 -24.37
C LEU A 424 2.35 13.27 -25.82
N LEU A 425 2.12 14.43 -26.43
CA LEU A 425 1.61 14.52 -27.80
C LEU A 425 2.62 14.02 -28.84
N ASN A 426 3.91 14.31 -28.65
CA ASN A 426 4.96 13.74 -29.50
C ASN A 426 4.98 12.20 -29.38
N ASP A 427 4.83 11.69 -28.16
CA ASP A 427 4.74 10.25 -27.91
C ASP A 427 3.50 9.63 -28.57
N CYS A 428 2.36 10.31 -28.53
CA CYS A 428 1.14 9.90 -29.25
C CYS A 428 1.34 9.88 -30.77
N ASP A 429 2.05 10.84 -31.35
CA ASP A 429 2.29 10.92 -32.80
C ASP A 429 3.26 9.82 -33.27
N ILE A 430 4.32 9.57 -32.51
CA ILE A 430 5.35 8.57 -32.85
C ILE A 430 4.87 7.15 -32.60
N LYS A 431 4.26 6.89 -31.43
CA LYS A 431 3.95 5.54 -30.96
C LYS A 431 2.48 5.15 -31.19
N GLY A 432 1.57 6.13 -31.20
CA GLY A 432 0.14 5.91 -31.38
C GLY A 432 -0.27 5.21 -32.69
N PRO A 433 0.38 5.46 -33.83
CA PRO A 433 0.09 4.77 -35.09
C PRO A 433 0.21 3.24 -35.01
N ALA A 434 0.97 2.72 -34.04
CA ALA A 434 1.07 1.27 -33.82
C ALA A 434 -0.24 0.64 -33.33
N GLN A 435 -1.12 1.40 -32.65
CA GLN A 435 -2.41 0.92 -32.15
C GLN A 435 -3.61 1.50 -32.91
N CYS A 436 -3.49 2.71 -33.46
CA CYS A 436 -4.53 3.33 -34.28
C CYS A 436 -3.92 4.13 -35.43
N ALA A 437 -4.16 3.66 -36.66
CA ALA A 437 -3.64 4.30 -37.87
C ALA A 437 -4.30 5.66 -38.19
N LEU A 438 -5.48 5.95 -37.63
CA LEU A 438 -6.22 7.18 -37.90
C LEU A 438 -5.86 8.27 -36.87
N MET A 439 -4.81 9.01 -37.17
CA MET A 439 -4.32 10.12 -36.33
C MET A 439 -4.79 11.48 -36.85
N PRO A 440 -5.36 12.36 -36.00
CA PRO A 440 -5.69 13.72 -36.39
C PRO A 440 -4.43 14.54 -36.64
N LEU A 441 -4.38 15.24 -37.77
CA LEU A 441 -3.30 16.19 -38.08
C LEU A 441 -3.51 17.56 -37.42
N TYR A 442 -4.76 17.90 -37.11
CA TYR A 442 -5.16 19.18 -36.52
C TYR A 442 -6.04 18.96 -35.29
N HIS A 443 -6.18 20.02 -34.50
CA HIS A 443 -7.18 20.08 -33.44
C HIS A 443 -8.58 19.84 -34.03
N CYS A 444 -9.28 18.81 -33.56
CA CYS A 444 -10.54 18.36 -34.15
C CYS A 444 -11.58 17.91 -33.12
N LEU A 445 -11.26 18.00 -31.83
CA LEU A 445 -12.13 17.58 -30.72
C LEU A 445 -12.12 18.65 -29.62
N HIS A 446 -13.19 18.77 -28.84
CA HIS A 446 -13.26 19.77 -27.76
C HIS A 446 -12.05 19.76 -26.82
N THR A 447 -11.44 20.93 -26.64
CA THR A 447 -10.34 21.18 -25.70
C THR A 447 -10.81 21.05 -24.25
N PRO A 448 -10.01 20.42 -23.36
CA PRO A 448 -10.27 20.41 -21.92
C PRO A 448 -10.16 21.80 -21.27
N GLY A 449 -10.78 22.00 -20.10
CA GLY A 449 -10.67 23.23 -19.28
C GLY A 449 -11.83 24.25 -19.36
N GLY A 450 -12.69 24.19 -20.38
CA GLY A 450 -13.97 24.94 -20.53
C GLY A 450 -13.92 26.50 -20.58
N PRO A 451 -15.01 27.19 -21.00
CA PRO A 451 -16.10 26.75 -21.88
C PRO A 451 -15.64 26.77 -23.35
N LEU A 452 -16.46 26.21 -24.26
CA LEU A 452 -16.27 26.22 -25.72
C LEU A 452 -15.45 27.42 -26.21
N LYS A 453 -14.16 27.23 -26.48
CA LYS A 453 -13.45 28.07 -27.44
C LYS A 453 -14.03 27.70 -28.80
N VAL A 454 -15.22 28.22 -29.11
CA VAL A 454 -15.73 28.20 -30.48
C VAL A 454 -14.72 29.04 -31.27
N ASN A 455 -14.14 28.38 -32.27
CA ASN A 455 -13.14 28.83 -33.23
C ASN A 455 -13.06 30.34 -33.46
#